data_AF-A0A182PNL1-F1
#
_entry.id   AF-A0A182PNL1-F1
#
_cell.length_a   1.000
_cell.length_b   1.000
_cell.length_c   1.000
_cell.angle_alpha   90.00
_cell.angle_beta   90.00
_cell.angle_gamma   90.00
#
_symmetry.space_group_name_H-M   'P 1'
#
loop_
_entity.id
_entity.type
_entity.pdbx_description
1 polymer ?
#
loop_
_entity_poly.entity_id
_entity_poly.type
_entity_poly.pdbx_seq_one_letter_code
_entity_poly.pdbx_strand_id
1 'polypeptide(L)'
;MLVAPFFVLTLTSKDVLQHYTMWQIMGFRQEGLFTAIFVPLLLTMVLFLGPLSVQLSNGIWRIYSEPMYWMNAVRNLVWLRNHLVAPLSEEFTFRACMLPLLLQTYRPSVAMLITPLLFGLAHLHHIKERLQKGRPLKEVLILSFFQFFYTTIFGIYSAHLFVRSGHFVAPFIVHAFCNHMGFPDLQEVLSQSHRKKYLFIGFYVLGLVGWIVLLPTLTTPSWYTNNLFWAGEL
;
A
#
# COMPACT_ATOMS: atom_id res chain seq x y z
N MET A 1 -15.08 -9.15 2.08
CA MET A 1 -14.43 -9.86 0.95
C MET A 1 -15.40 -10.68 0.08
N LEU A 2 -16.58 -11.11 0.56
CA LEU A 2 -17.51 -11.88 -0.27
C LEU A 2 -18.34 -11.04 -1.26
N VAL A 3 -18.67 -9.80 -0.89
CA VAL A 3 -19.55 -8.93 -1.69
C VAL A 3 -18.82 -8.24 -2.84
N ALA A 4 -17.59 -7.75 -2.64
CA ALA A 4 -16.86 -6.99 -3.67
C ALA A 4 -16.61 -7.77 -4.98
N PRO A 5 -16.25 -9.07 -4.96
CA PRO A 5 -16.06 -9.86 -6.18
C PRO A 5 -17.33 -10.04 -7.01
N PHE A 6 -18.51 -10.02 -6.37
CA PHE A 6 -19.79 -10.10 -7.08
C PHE A 6 -19.96 -8.94 -8.07
N PHE A 7 -19.53 -7.73 -7.70
CA PHE A 7 -19.53 -6.60 -8.62
C PHE A 7 -18.57 -6.80 -9.79
N VAL A 8 -17.40 -7.38 -9.55
CA VAL A 8 -16.47 -7.69 -10.65
C VAL A 8 -17.11 -8.70 -11.60
N LEU A 9 -17.75 -9.76 -11.06
CA LEU A 9 -18.38 -10.82 -11.86
C LEU A 9 -19.55 -10.31 -12.71
N THR A 10 -20.29 -9.33 -12.21
CA THR A 10 -21.52 -8.84 -12.85
C THR A 10 -21.31 -7.61 -13.73
N LEU A 11 -20.30 -6.79 -13.43
CA LEU A 11 -20.07 -5.50 -14.09
C LEU A 11 -18.86 -5.49 -15.05
N THR A 12 -18.05 -6.55 -15.10
CA THR A 12 -16.98 -6.66 -16.10
C THR A 12 -17.57 -6.85 -17.49
N SER A 13 -17.07 -6.09 -18.47
CA SER A 13 -17.55 -6.15 -19.85
C SER A 13 -17.23 -7.48 -20.51
N LYS A 14 -18.11 -7.90 -21.44
CA LYS A 14 -17.91 -9.15 -22.19
C LYS A 14 -16.62 -9.13 -23.01
N ASP A 15 -16.25 -7.97 -23.55
CA ASP A 15 -15.04 -7.79 -24.36
C ASP A 15 -13.78 -8.09 -23.53
N VAL A 16 -13.72 -7.61 -22.29
CA VAL A 16 -12.60 -7.90 -21.38
C VAL A 16 -12.56 -9.39 -21.02
N LEU A 17 -13.72 -10.01 -20.78
CA LEU A 17 -13.82 -11.43 -20.45
C LEU A 17 -13.48 -12.37 -21.62
N GLN A 18 -13.48 -11.89 -22.87
CA GLN A 18 -13.00 -12.66 -24.02
C GLN A 18 -11.48 -12.81 -24.01
N HIS A 19 -10.75 -11.85 -23.43
CA HIS A 19 -9.28 -11.84 -23.43
C HIS A 19 -8.67 -12.28 -22.10
N TYR A 20 -9.34 -11.99 -20.98
CA TYR A 20 -8.81 -12.24 -19.65
C TYR A 20 -9.83 -12.90 -18.74
N THR A 21 -9.34 -13.83 -17.91
CA THR A 21 -10.14 -14.40 -16.83
C THR A 21 -10.35 -13.40 -15.70
N MET A 22 -11.41 -13.61 -14.94
CA MET A 22 -11.70 -12.85 -13.71
C MET A 22 -10.51 -12.78 -12.76
N TRP A 23 -9.82 -13.91 -12.54
CA TRP A 23 -8.65 -13.97 -11.67
C TRP A 23 -7.50 -13.10 -12.17
N GLN A 24 -7.26 -13.08 -13.49
CA GLN A 24 -6.25 -12.23 -14.10
C GLN A 24 -6.58 -10.74 -13.94
N ILE A 25 -7.84 -10.35 -14.16
CA ILE A 25 -8.32 -8.96 -14.00
C ILE A 25 -8.17 -8.48 -12.55
N MET A 26 -8.45 -9.36 -11.59
CA MET A 26 -8.27 -9.11 -10.17
C MET A 26 -6.79 -9.15 -9.72
N GLY A 27 -5.85 -9.47 -10.62
CA GLY A 27 -4.41 -9.50 -10.35
C GLY A 27 -3.88 -10.79 -9.72
N PHE A 28 -4.62 -11.90 -9.82
CA PHE A 28 -4.16 -13.22 -9.40
C PHE A 28 -3.52 -13.96 -10.58
N ARG A 29 -2.19 -13.84 -10.70
CA ARG A 29 -1.41 -14.34 -11.83
C ARG A 29 -0.13 -15.01 -11.34
N GLN A 30 0.38 -15.98 -12.11
CA GLN A 30 1.64 -16.67 -11.79
C GLN A 30 2.84 -16.04 -12.51
N GLU A 31 2.66 -15.62 -13.76
CA GLU A 31 3.70 -14.93 -14.54
C GLU A 31 4.07 -13.61 -13.90
N GLY A 32 5.37 -13.37 -13.68
CA GLY A 32 5.85 -12.15 -13.00
C GLY A 32 5.53 -12.10 -11.49
N LEU A 33 5.05 -13.19 -10.87
CA LEU A 33 4.70 -13.19 -9.43
C LEU A 33 5.92 -12.90 -8.55
N PHE A 34 7.08 -13.48 -8.88
CA PHE A 34 8.32 -13.24 -8.14
C PHE A 34 8.70 -11.75 -8.16
N THR A 35 8.69 -11.12 -9.34
CA THR A 35 9.00 -9.69 -9.45
C THR A 35 7.96 -8.83 -8.75
N ALA A 36 6.67 -9.19 -8.83
CA ALA A 36 5.57 -8.53 -8.12
C ALA A 36 5.69 -8.57 -6.59
N ILE A 37 6.31 -9.61 -6.03
CA ILE A 37 6.55 -9.72 -4.59
C ILE A 37 7.73 -8.84 -4.17
N PHE A 38 8.87 -8.97 -4.85
CA PHE A 38 10.13 -8.42 -4.34
C PHE A 38 10.39 -6.99 -4.80
N VAL A 39 10.14 -6.65 -6.07
CA VAL A 39 10.54 -5.34 -6.63
C VAL A 39 9.73 -4.19 -6.01
N PRO A 40 8.39 -4.24 -5.90
CA PRO A 40 7.60 -3.20 -5.23
C PRO A 40 7.95 -3.04 -3.74
N LEU A 41 8.22 -4.16 -3.05
CA LEU A 41 8.64 -4.14 -1.66
C LEU A 41 10.00 -3.44 -1.51
N LEU A 42 10.99 -3.80 -2.32
CA LEU A 42 12.31 -3.16 -2.32
C LEU A 42 12.21 -1.67 -2.63
N LEU A 43 11.42 -1.28 -3.63
CA LEU A 43 11.15 0.12 -3.94
C LEU A 43 10.54 0.86 -2.73
N THR A 44 9.61 0.23 -2.03
CA THR A 44 9.02 0.81 -0.82
C THR A 44 10.03 0.88 0.32
N MET A 45 10.92 -0.11 0.48
CA MET A 45 12.01 -0.04 1.46
C MET A 45 12.99 1.10 1.15
N VAL A 46 13.22 1.45 -0.11
CA VAL A 46 13.98 2.66 -0.49
C VAL A 46 13.27 3.91 0.01
N LEU A 47 11.95 4.03 -0.18
CA LEU A 47 11.17 5.15 0.38
C LEU A 47 11.31 5.23 1.91
N PHE A 48 11.33 4.07 2.58
CA PHE A 48 11.47 3.93 4.02
C PHE A 48 12.92 3.87 4.52
N LEU A 49 13.91 4.28 3.73
CA LEU A 49 15.32 4.25 4.12
C LEU A 49 15.58 5.05 5.41
N GLY A 50 14.91 6.19 5.59
CA GLY A 50 14.96 7.00 6.81
C GLY A 50 14.50 6.20 8.05
N PRO A 51 13.23 5.77 8.14
CA PRO A 51 12.73 4.98 9.26
C PRO A 51 13.52 3.68 9.50
N LEU A 52 13.91 2.97 8.43
CA LEU A 52 14.74 1.77 8.55
C LEU A 52 16.08 2.09 9.20
N SER A 53 16.76 3.17 8.79
CA SER A 53 18.04 3.56 9.40
C SER A 53 17.94 3.84 10.90
N VAL A 54 16.81 4.41 11.35
CA VAL A 54 16.53 4.64 12.77
C VAL A 54 16.32 3.30 13.50
N GLN A 55 15.47 2.42 12.98
CA GLN A 55 15.22 1.10 13.58
C GLN A 55 16.50 0.25 13.68
N LEU A 56 17.34 0.27 12.64
CA LEU A 56 18.63 -0.40 12.64
C LEU A 56 19.54 0.17 13.73
N SER A 57 19.65 1.50 13.85
CA SER A 57 20.48 2.14 14.87
C SER A 57 20.00 1.86 16.29
N ASN A 58 18.70 1.68 16.50
CA ASN A 58 18.12 1.41 17.81
C ASN A 58 18.15 -0.08 18.19
N GLY A 59 18.60 -0.94 17.28
CA GLY A 59 18.70 -2.38 17.54
C GLY A 59 17.36 -3.12 17.51
N ILE A 60 16.28 -2.51 17.01
CA ILE A 60 14.95 -3.13 16.90
C ILE A 60 15.02 -4.44 16.10
N TRP A 61 15.94 -4.54 15.14
CA TRP A 61 16.17 -5.76 14.36
C TRP A 61 16.45 -7.00 15.23
N ARG A 62 17.00 -6.84 16.44
CA ARG A 62 17.24 -7.94 17.39
C ARG A 62 15.95 -8.58 17.88
N ILE A 63 14.86 -7.81 17.95
CA ILE A 63 13.54 -8.33 18.32
C ILE A 63 13.04 -9.29 17.23
N TYR A 64 13.32 -8.98 15.96
CA TYR A 64 12.91 -9.83 14.84
C TYR A 64 13.71 -11.13 14.74
N SER A 65 14.92 -11.20 15.33
CA SER A 65 15.67 -12.46 15.44
C SER A 65 15.13 -13.41 16.52
N GLU A 66 14.27 -12.94 17.43
CA GLU A 66 13.72 -13.76 18.51
C GLU A 66 12.52 -14.60 18.01
N PRO A 67 12.58 -15.96 18.03
CA PRO A 67 11.47 -16.80 17.58
C PRO A 67 10.18 -16.57 18.37
N MET A 68 10.32 -16.26 19.67
CA MET A 68 9.19 -16.01 20.56
C MET A 68 8.39 -14.76 20.17
N TYR A 69 9.04 -13.75 19.58
CA TYR A 69 8.35 -12.59 19.03
C TYR A 69 7.32 -13.02 17.97
N TRP A 70 7.74 -13.85 17.02
CA TRP A 70 6.88 -14.34 15.94
C TRP A 70 5.77 -15.24 16.46
N MET A 71 6.06 -16.13 17.40
CA MET A 71 5.03 -16.98 18.04
C MET A 71 3.95 -16.14 18.73
N ASN A 72 4.34 -15.06 19.41
CA ASN A 72 3.40 -14.15 20.05
C ASN A 72 2.65 -13.29 19.03
N ALA A 73 3.33 -12.83 17.97
CA ALA A 73 2.74 -12.03 16.90
C ALA A 73 1.61 -12.78 16.19
N VAL A 74 1.84 -14.05 15.80
CA VAL A 74 0.82 -14.85 15.10
C VAL A 74 -0.36 -15.25 16.00
N ARG A 75 -0.20 -15.19 17.33
CA ARG A 75 -1.29 -15.40 18.30
C ARG A 75 -2.03 -14.12 18.64
N ASN A 76 -1.48 -12.96 18.32
CA ASN A 76 -2.06 -11.66 18.63
C ASN A 76 -3.01 -11.22 17.51
N LEU A 77 -4.32 -11.22 17.81
CA LEU A 77 -5.36 -10.83 16.86
C LEU A 77 -5.22 -9.39 16.36
N VAL A 78 -4.73 -8.47 17.19
CA VAL A 78 -4.49 -7.07 16.78
C VAL A 78 -3.32 -7.00 15.80
N TRP A 79 -2.26 -7.78 16.06
CA TRP A 79 -1.13 -7.88 15.15
C TRP A 79 -1.54 -8.47 13.80
N LEU A 80 -2.26 -9.61 13.80
CA LEU A 80 -2.80 -10.25 12.59
C LEU A 80 -3.72 -9.30 11.82
N ARG A 81 -4.59 -8.58 12.53
CA ARG A 81 -5.47 -7.58 11.92
C ARG A 81 -4.65 -6.52 11.19
N ASN A 82 -3.68 -5.91 11.87
CA ASN A 82 -2.94 -4.77 11.31
C ASN A 82 -1.99 -5.18 10.17
N HIS A 83 -1.39 -6.36 10.23
CA HIS A 83 -0.34 -6.78 9.28
C HIS A 83 -0.85 -7.66 8.15
N LEU A 84 -1.97 -8.38 8.34
CA LEU A 84 -2.49 -9.30 7.32
C LEU A 84 -3.93 -8.96 6.95
N VAL A 85 -4.87 -8.97 7.90
CA VAL A 85 -6.30 -8.93 7.56
C VAL A 85 -6.72 -7.58 6.98
N ALA A 86 -6.31 -6.47 7.60
CA ALA A 86 -6.67 -5.13 7.11
C ALA A 86 -6.04 -4.88 5.73
N PRO A 87 -4.70 -5.02 5.53
CA PRO A 87 -4.08 -4.89 4.21
C PRO A 87 -4.74 -5.79 3.16
N LEU A 88 -4.98 -7.06 3.48
CA LEU A 88 -5.59 -8.01 2.56
C LEU A 88 -7.00 -7.54 2.16
N SER A 89 -7.84 -7.23 3.14
CA SER A 89 -9.25 -6.87 2.90
C SER A 89 -9.41 -5.54 2.16
N GLU A 90 -8.57 -4.57 2.48
CA GLU A 90 -8.56 -3.23 1.89
C GLU A 90 -8.05 -3.28 0.45
N GLU A 91 -6.86 -3.87 0.23
CA GLU A 91 -6.33 -4.01 -1.12
C GLU A 91 -7.22 -4.88 -2.00
N PHE A 92 -7.83 -5.93 -1.44
CA PHE A 92 -8.71 -6.79 -2.24
C PHE A 92 -9.96 -6.02 -2.69
N THR A 93 -10.56 -5.24 -1.79
CA THR A 93 -11.78 -4.49 -2.09
C THR A 93 -11.50 -3.34 -3.07
N PHE A 94 -10.47 -2.53 -2.80
CA PHE A 94 -10.19 -1.34 -3.59
C PHE A 94 -9.37 -1.65 -4.85
N ARG A 95 -8.34 -2.52 -4.79
CA ARG A 95 -7.43 -2.78 -5.92
C ARG A 95 -7.84 -3.99 -6.72
N ALA A 96 -8.17 -5.11 -6.09
CA ALA A 96 -8.54 -6.31 -6.86
C ALA A 96 -9.98 -6.24 -7.41
N CYS A 97 -10.89 -5.50 -6.76
CA CYS A 97 -12.30 -5.45 -7.20
C CYS A 97 -12.69 -4.11 -7.84
N MET A 98 -12.58 -3.00 -7.12
CA MET A 98 -13.11 -1.71 -7.59
C MET A 98 -12.28 -1.11 -8.74
N LEU A 99 -10.96 -1.12 -8.63
CA LEU A 99 -10.07 -0.51 -9.61
C LEU A 99 -10.19 -1.13 -11.03
N PRO A 100 -10.25 -2.46 -11.21
CA PRO A 100 -10.45 -3.05 -12.54
C PRO A 100 -11.77 -2.67 -13.20
N LEU A 101 -12.84 -2.45 -12.43
CA LEU A 101 -14.10 -1.94 -12.97
C LEU A 101 -13.94 -0.50 -13.46
N LEU A 102 -13.24 0.35 -12.71
CA LEU A 102 -12.97 1.72 -13.12
C LEU A 102 -12.03 1.80 -14.33
N LEU A 103 -11.07 0.88 -14.46
CA LEU A 103 -10.15 0.82 -15.61
C LEU A 103 -10.84 0.46 -16.94
N GLN A 104 -12.03 -0.15 -16.89
CA GLN A 104 -12.83 -0.44 -18.08
C GLN A 104 -13.59 0.79 -18.61
N THR A 105 -13.78 1.81 -17.76
CA THR A 105 -14.58 2.99 -18.08
C THR A 105 -13.75 4.27 -18.18
N TYR A 106 -12.67 4.36 -17.40
CA TYR A 106 -11.84 5.56 -17.26
C TYR A 106 -10.40 5.30 -17.69
N ARG A 107 -9.72 6.39 -18.10
CA ARG A 107 -8.27 6.36 -18.30
C ARG A 107 -7.55 5.91 -17.01
N PRO A 108 -6.43 5.18 -17.09
CA PRO A 108 -5.70 4.71 -15.90
C PRO A 108 -5.40 5.80 -14.88
N SER A 109 -5.01 7.00 -15.31
CA SER A 109 -4.73 8.13 -14.42
C SER A 109 -5.94 8.57 -13.59
N VAL A 110 -7.14 8.52 -14.17
CA VAL A 110 -8.40 8.88 -13.49
C VAL A 110 -8.82 7.77 -12.53
N ALA A 111 -8.73 6.51 -12.94
CA ALA A 111 -9.05 5.37 -12.09
C ALA A 111 -8.11 5.29 -10.85
N MET A 112 -6.82 5.59 -11.05
CA MET A 112 -5.79 5.73 -10.01
C MET A 112 -5.96 6.98 -9.15
N LEU A 113 -6.93 7.86 -9.41
CA LEU A 113 -7.30 8.98 -8.55
C LEU A 113 -8.61 8.70 -7.81
N ILE A 114 -9.64 8.19 -8.50
CA ILE A 114 -10.96 7.93 -7.91
C ILE A 114 -10.88 6.85 -6.81
N THR A 115 -10.27 5.70 -7.12
CA THR A 115 -10.22 4.58 -6.16
C THR A 115 -9.51 4.97 -4.86
N PRO A 116 -8.34 5.64 -4.90
CA PRO A 116 -7.67 6.14 -3.69
C PRO A 116 -8.43 7.20 -2.90
N LEU A 117 -9.22 8.05 -3.56
CA LEU A 117 -10.08 9.01 -2.86
C LEU A 117 -11.17 8.28 -2.08
N LEU A 118 -11.81 7.26 -2.68
CA LEU A 118 -12.79 6.42 -1.99
C LEU A 118 -12.17 5.62 -0.83
N PHE A 119 -10.95 5.11 -1.04
CA PHE A 119 -10.18 4.44 0.02
C PHE A 119 -9.90 5.37 1.21
N GLY A 120 -9.48 6.61 0.95
CA GLY A 120 -9.29 7.61 2.01
C GLY A 120 -10.59 7.99 2.70
N LEU A 121 -11.66 8.25 1.93
CA LEU A 121 -12.98 8.61 2.47
C LEU A 121 -13.52 7.52 3.40
N ALA A 122 -13.29 6.25 3.08
CA ALA A 122 -13.72 5.15 3.92
C ALA A 122 -13.16 5.25 5.35
N HIS A 123 -12.02 5.88 5.57
CA HIS A 123 -11.41 6.05 6.91
C HIS A 123 -12.01 7.19 7.74
N LEU A 124 -12.84 8.06 7.16
CA LEU A 124 -13.52 9.12 7.91
C LEU A 124 -14.56 8.56 8.89
N HIS A 125 -14.94 7.29 8.79
CA HIS A 125 -15.83 6.63 9.76
C HIS A 125 -15.25 6.64 11.19
N HIS A 126 -13.92 6.70 11.35
CA HIS A 126 -13.27 6.81 12.66
C HIS A 126 -13.58 8.12 13.40
N ILE A 127 -14.10 9.15 12.73
CA ILE A 127 -14.53 10.40 13.38
C ILE A 127 -15.55 10.11 14.48
N LYS A 128 -16.57 9.30 14.18
CA LYS A 128 -17.64 8.95 15.12
C LYS A 128 -17.06 8.24 16.35
N GLU A 129 -16.20 7.25 16.13
CA GLU A 129 -15.56 6.49 17.21
C GLU A 129 -14.68 7.38 18.09
N ARG A 130 -13.91 8.30 17.50
CA ARG A 130 -13.01 9.22 18.24
C ARG A 130 -13.79 10.23 19.09
N LEU A 131 -14.90 10.74 18.57
CA LEU A 131 -15.80 11.63 19.33
C LEU A 131 -16.45 10.89 20.51
N GLN A 132 -16.90 9.65 20.30
CA GLN A 132 -17.47 8.82 21.38
C GLN A 132 -16.46 8.50 22.49
N LYS A 133 -15.16 8.46 22.17
CA LYS A 133 -14.07 8.31 23.15
C LYS A 133 -13.71 9.61 23.89
N GLY A 134 -14.48 10.69 23.70
CA GLY A 134 -14.32 11.96 24.41
C GLY A 134 -13.17 12.84 23.92
N ARG A 135 -12.60 12.57 22.73
CA ARG A 135 -11.54 13.44 22.18
C ARG A 135 -12.11 14.79 21.73
N PRO A 136 -11.40 15.92 21.95
CA PRO A 136 -11.84 17.22 21.49
C PRO A 136 -12.05 17.27 19.98
N LEU A 137 -13.12 17.94 19.51
CA LEU A 137 -13.48 17.99 18.09
C LEU A 137 -12.32 18.42 17.20
N LYS A 138 -11.57 19.45 17.60
CA LYS A 138 -10.40 19.95 16.86
C LYS A 138 -9.36 18.85 16.62
N GLU A 139 -9.05 18.05 17.63
CA GLU A 139 -8.10 16.94 17.53
C GLU A 139 -8.64 15.84 16.61
N VAL A 140 -9.92 15.49 16.76
CA VAL A 140 -10.56 14.48 15.90
C VAL A 140 -10.52 14.88 14.44
N LEU A 141 -10.83 16.14 14.11
CA LEU A 141 -10.80 16.63 12.74
C LEU A 141 -9.37 16.59 12.17
N ILE A 142 -8.37 17.08 12.92
CA ILE A 142 -6.97 17.05 12.49
C ILE A 142 -6.52 15.62 12.18
N LEU A 143 -6.74 14.68 13.10
CA LEU A 143 -6.34 13.29 12.92
C LEU A 143 -7.08 12.62 11.75
N SER A 144 -8.35 12.98 11.52
CA SER A 144 -9.17 12.33 10.50
C SER A 144 -8.86 12.87 9.11
N PHE A 145 -8.63 14.18 8.97
CA PHE A 145 -8.17 14.74 7.70
C PHE A 145 -6.74 14.30 7.38
N PHE A 146 -5.85 14.25 8.38
CA PHE A 146 -4.52 13.70 8.16
C PHE A 146 -4.59 12.25 7.68
N GLN A 147 -5.37 11.40 8.35
CA GLN A 147 -5.58 10.02 7.92
C GLN A 147 -6.16 9.94 6.51
N PHE A 148 -7.17 10.76 6.18
CA PHE A 148 -7.76 10.84 4.84
C PHE A 148 -6.71 11.14 3.77
N PHE A 149 -5.95 12.24 3.90
CA PHE A 149 -4.95 12.61 2.89
C PHE A 149 -3.82 11.58 2.79
N TYR A 150 -3.31 11.12 3.93
CA TYR A 150 -2.23 10.14 3.97
C TYR A 150 -2.64 8.81 3.33
N THR A 151 -3.82 8.30 3.67
CA THR A 151 -4.36 7.07 3.08
C THR A 151 -4.71 7.24 1.60
N THR A 152 -5.15 8.42 1.16
CA THR A 152 -5.33 8.71 -0.27
C THR A 152 -4.00 8.73 -1.03
N ILE A 153 -2.94 9.33 -0.49
CA ILE A 153 -1.61 9.36 -1.13
C ILE A 153 -1.03 7.94 -1.24
N PHE A 154 -1.03 7.18 -0.14
CA PHE A 154 -0.71 5.75 -0.17
C PHE A 154 -1.62 5.01 -1.15
N GLY A 155 -2.88 5.42 -1.17
CA GLY A 155 -3.94 4.99 -2.06
C GLY A 155 -3.49 4.97 -3.52
N ILE A 156 -3.02 6.12 -3.98
CA ILE A 156 -2.51 6.37 -5.34
C ILE A 156 -1.28 5.51 -5.62
N TYR A 157 -0.34 5.42 -4.68
CA TYR A 157 0.83 4.57 -4.86
C TYR A 157 0.47 3.10 -5.04
N SER A 158 -0.39 2.55 -4.16
CA SER A 158 -0.84 1.16 -4.28
C SER A 158 -1.64 0.90 -5.57
N ALA A 159 -2.49 1.84 -6.00
CA ALA A 159 -3.18 1.75 -7.29
C ALA A 159 -2.18 1.74 -8.47
N HIS A 160 -1.14 2.58 -8.42
CA HIS A 160 -0.06 2.59 -9.40
C HIS A 160 0.67 1.25 -9.44
N LEU A 161 1.04 0.68 -8.28
CA LEU A 161 1.67 -0.64 -8.21
C LEU A 161 0.78 -1.72 -8.83
N PHE A 162 -0.52 -1.73 -8.54
CA PHE A 162 -1.46 -2.68 -9.12
C PHE A 162 -1.56 -2.53 -10.65
N VAL A 163 -1.77 -1.31 -11.16
CA VAL A 163 -1.92 -1.06 -12.61
C VAL A 163 -0.65 -1.42 -13.37
N ARG A 164 0.53 -1.10 -12.81
CA ARG A 164 1.81 -1.34 -13.47
C ARG A 164 2.27 -2.79 -13.39
N SER A 165 2.06 -3.47 -12.26
CA SER A 165 2.43 -4.88 -12.11
C SER A 165 1.37 -5.84 -12.64
N GLY A 166 0.10 -5.46 -12.63
CA GLY A 166 -1.02 -6.37 -12.91
C GLY A 166 -1.16 -7.46 -11.86
N HIS A 167 -0.67 -7.24 -10.64
CA HIS A 167 -0.62 -8.22 -9.56
C HIS A 167 -1.23 -7.66 -8.27
N PHE A 168 -2.11 -8.43 -7.64
CA PHE A 168 -2.68 -8.11 -6.33
C PHE A 168 -1.63 -8.18 -5.20
N VAL A 169 -0.67 -9.10 -5.31
CA VAL A 169 0.33 -9.32 -4.26
C VAL A 169 1.24 -8.11 -4.04
N ALA A 170 1.50 -7.33 -5.09
CA ALA A 170 2.35 -6.15 -5.04
C ALA A 170 1.83 -5.09 -4.07
N PRO A 171 0.61 -4.52 -4.24
CA PRO A 171 0.07 -3.57 -3.27
C PRO A 171 -0.20 -4.21 -1.91
N PHE A 172 -0.56 -5.50 -1.82
CA PHE A 172 -0.81 -6.17 -0.54
C PHE A 172 0.43 -6.22 0.35
N ILE A 173 1.57 -6.69 -0.18
CA ILE A 173 2.82 -6.78 0.60
C ILE A 173 3.35 -5.39 0.95
N VAL A 174 3.25 -4.44 0.02
CA VAL A 174 3.64 -3.04 0.27
C VAL A 174 2.77 -2.41 1.36
N HIS A 175 1.47 -2.66 1.36
CA HIS A 175 0.57 -2.20 2.42
C HIS A 175 0.94 -2.83 3.77
N ALA A 176 1.11 -4.15 3.83
CA ALA A 176 1.51 -4.84 5.06
C ALA A 176 2.83 -4.28 5.62
N PHE A 177 3.81 -4.00 4.75
CA PHE A 177 5.07 -3.36 5.13
C PHE A 177 4.86 -1.93 5.65
N CYS A 178 4.06 -1.10 4.98
CA CYS A 178 3.75 0.26 5.43
C CYS A 178 3.03 0.25 6.80
N ASN A 179 2.10 -0.68 7.02
CA ASN A 179 1.43 -0.82 8.32
C ASN A 179 2.39 -1.26 9.42
N HIS A 180 3.38 -2.09 9.10
CA HIS A 180 4.43 -2.49 10.02
C HIS A 180 5.34 -1.31 10.38
N MET A 181 5.79 -0.55 9.39
CA MET A 181 6.70 0.59 9.59
C MET A 181 6.00 1.79 10.25
N GLY A 182 4.71 1.98 9.97
CA GLY A 182 3.92 3.11 10.46
C GLY A 182 4.36 4.45 9.86
N PHE A 183 3.81 5.53 10.42
CA PHE A 183 4.24 6.87 10.05
C PHE A 183 5.61 7.19 10.67
N PRO A 184 6.51 7.86 9.95
CA PRO A 184 7.81 8.24 10.50
C PRO A 184 7.72 9.01 11.83
N ASP A 185 8.38 8.50 12.85
CA ASP A 185 8.54 9.22 14.11
C ASP A 185 9.64 10.29 13.99
N LEU A 186 9.22 11.49 13.59
CA LEU A 186 10.12 12.63 13.48
C LEU A 186 10.64 13.10 14.85
N GLN A 187 9.89 12.85 15.93
CA GLN A 187 10.33 13.23 17.27
C GLN A 187 11.54 12.40 17.70
N GLU A 188 11.52 11.10 17.39
CA GLU A 188 12.64 10.20 17.63
C GLU A 188 13.90 10.64 16.88
N VAL A 189 13.78 11.14 15.65
CA VAL A 189 14.90 11.66 14.86
C VAL A 189 15.46 12.96 15.47
N LEU A 190 14.57 13.85 15.91
CA LEU A 190 14.94 15.15 16.48
C LEU A 190 15.62 15.02 17.84
N SER A 191 15.30 13.97 18.62
CA SER A 191 15.94 13.69 19.91
C SER A 191 17.34 13.09 19.81
N GLN A 192 17.82 12.76 18.60
CA GLN A 192 19.15 12.17 18.41
C GLN A 192 20.28 13.21 18.52
N SER A 193 21.50 12.72 18.79
CA SER A 193 22.70 13.56 18.73
C SER A 193 22.86 14.21 17.34
N HIS A 194 23.49 15.40 17.29
CA HIS A 194 23.58 16.19 16.05
C HIS A 194 24.06 15.37 14.83
N ARG A 195 25.10 14.54 15.00
CA ARG A 195 25.60 13.69 13.90
C ARG A 195 24.56 12.69 13.41
N LYS A 196 23.93 11.93 14.31
CA LYS A 196 22.91 10.93 13.97
C LYS A 196 21.66 11.56 13.38
N LYS A 197 21.22 12.69 13.92
CA LYS A 197 20.08 13.46 13.42
C LYS A 197 20.26 13.86 11.96
N TYR A 198 21.39 14.49 11.60
CA TYR A 198 21.65 14.88 10.22
C TYR A 198 21.82 13.66 9.30
N LEU A 199 22.43 12.57 9.78
CA LEU A 199 22.52 11.32 9.04
C LEU A 199 21.12 10.75 8.71
N PHE A 200 20.23 10.66 9.70
CA PHE A 200 18.88 10.15 9.49
C PHE A 200 18.07 11.05 8.56
N ILE A 201 18.11 12.38 8.74
CA ILE A 201 17.50 13.33 7.80
C ILE A 201 18.03 13.10 6.37
N GLY A 202 19.34 12.87 6.21
CA GLY A 202 19.95 12.49 4.94
C GLY A 202 19.33 11.23 4.34
N PHE A 203 19.11 10.17 5.14
CA PHE A 203 18.44 8.96 4.69
C PHE A 203 16.96 9.14 4.34
N TYR A 204 16.23 10.03 5.04
CA TYR A 204 14.85 10.40 4.65
C TYR A 204 14.82 11.05 3.26
N VAL A 205 15.71 12.02 3.02
CA VAL A 205 15.79 12.71 1.73
C VAL A 205 16.25 11.76 0.63
N LEU A 206 17.30 10.97 0.89
CA LEU A 206 17.83 10.00 -0.06
C LEU A 206 16.78 8.93 -0.40
N GLY A 207 16.02 8.45 0.59
CA GLY A 207 14.96 7.48 0.38
C GLY A 207 13.84 8.02 -0.51
N LEU A 208 13.39 9.25 -0.24
CA LEU A 208 12.35 9.89 -1.06
C LEU A 208 12.84 10.15 -2.49
N VAL A 209 14.02 10.75 -2.66
CA VAL A 209 14.59 11.04 -4.00
C VAL A 209 14.84 9.74 -4.76
N GLY A 210 15.42 8.73 -4.10
CA GLY A 210 15.65 7.40 -4.67
C GLY A 210 14.34 6.75 -5.12
N TRP A 211 13.29 6.82 -4.30
CA TRP A 211 11.98 6.32 -4.68
C TRP A 211 11.41 7.05 -5.90
N ILE A 212 11.47 8.39 -5.95
CA ILE A 212 10.98 9.18 -7.11
C ILE A 212 11.70 8.77 -8.39
N VAL A 213 13.03 8.62 -8.34
CA VAL A 213 13.85 8.28 -9.50
C VAL A 213 13.64 6.82 -9.95
N LEU A 214 13.52 5.89 -9.00
CA LEU A 214 13.41 4.46 -9.29
C LEU A 214 11.97 4.04 -9.64
N LEU A 215 10.95 4.76 -9.18
CA LEU A 215 9.55 4.40 -9.36
C LEU A 215 9.18 4.11 -10.82
N PRO A 216 9.51 4.95 -11.83
CA PRO A 216 9.14 4.67 -13.23
C PRO A 216 9.78 3.39 -13.77
N THR A 217 11.07 3.18 -13.48
CA THR A 217 11.86 2.04 -13.97
C THR A 217 11.45 0.74 -13.30
N LEU A 218 11.39 0.71 -11.96
CA LEU A 218 11.05 -0.48 -11.18
C LEU A 218 9.57 -0.86 -11.29
N THR A 219 8.72 0.01 -11.84
CA THR A 219 7.32 -0.29 -12.17
C THR A 219 7.09 -0.43 -13.68
N THR A 220 8.12 -0.83 -14.44
CA THR A 220 7.97 -1.13 -15.88
C THR A 220 7.12 -2.40 -16.08
N PRO A 221 5.99 -2.37 -16.82
CA PRO A 221 5.06 -3.49 -16.94
C PRO A 221 5.68 -4.79 -17.46
N SER A 222 6.68 -4.69 -18.34
CA SER A 222 7.37 -5.85 -18.92
C SER A 222 8.10 -6.69 -17.86
N TRP A 223 8.56 -6.08 -16.75
CA TRP A 223 9.20 -6.81 -15.65
C TRP A 223 8.22 -7.71 -14.88
N TYR A 224 6.93 -7.45 -15.02
CA TYR A 224 5.83 -8.18 -14.38
C TYR A 224 5.00 -9.00 -15.38
N THR A 225 5.46 -9.07 -16.64
CA THR A 225 4.71 -9.70 -17.74
C THR A 225 3.29 -9.10 -17.87
N ASN A 226 3.11 -7.82 -17.55
CA ASN A 226 1.79 -7.23 -17.45
C ASN A 226 1.26 -6.75 -18.80
N ASN A 227 0.38 -7.57 -19.40
CA ASN A 227 -0.27 -7.29 -20.67
C ASN A 227 -1.78 -6.96 -20.51
N LEU A 228 -2.28 -6.77 -19.29
CA LEU A 228 -3.72 -6.71 -18.99
C LEU A 228 -4.39 -5.39 -19.40
N PHE A 229 -3.76 -4.26 -19.05
CA PHE A 229 -4.38 -2.93 -19.12
C PHE A 229 -3.87 -2.08 -20.28
N TRP A 230 -3.04 -2.66 -21.14
CA TRP A 230 -2.31 -1.98 -22.22
C TRP A 230 -2.67 -2.55 -23.61
N ALA A 231 -3.74 -3.35 -23.71
CA ALA A 231 -4.17 -4.00 -24.95
C ALA A 231 -4.62 -3.03 -26.06
N GLY A 232 -4.79 -1.73 -25.76
CA GLY A 232 -5.05 -0.67 -26.75
C GLY A 232 -3.79 -0.01 -27.33
N GLU A 233 -2.59 -0.46 -26.95
CA GLU A 233 -1.30 -0.01 -27.49
C GLU A 233 -0.58 -1.09 -28.34
N LEU A 234 -1.32 -2.11 -28.80
CA LEU A 234 -0.87 -3.08 -29.81
C LEU A 234 -1.62 -2.89 -31.13
#